data_AF-A0A821JSS8-F1
#
_entry.id   AF-A0A821JSS8-F1
#
_cell.length_a   1.000
_cell.length_b   1.000
_cell.length_c   1.000
_cell.angle_alpha   90.00
_cell.angle_beta   90.00
_cell.angle_gamma   90.00
#
_symmetry.space_group_name_H-M   'P 1'
#
loop_
_entity.id
_entity.type
_entity.pdbx_description
1 polymer ?
#
loop_
_entity_poly.entity_id
_entity_poly.type
_entity_poly.pdbx_seq_one_letter_code
_entity_poly.pdbx_strand_id
1 'polypeptide(L)' 'MQKRRLRKTPHGEEMAETEIRLLKKLNHPNVIRLYDFIRNDEKQKLYLFIDLCVVSLQDMLDANEQ' A
#
# COMPACT_ATOMS: atom_id res chain seq x y z
N MET A 1 -12.64 5.80 -16.07
CA MET A 1 -11.41 5.15 -16.59
C MET A 1 -11.13 3.92 -15.73
N GLN A 2 -11.20 2.70 -16.30
CA GLN A 2 -10.94 1.49 -15.51
C GLN A 2 -9.48 1.51 -15.03
N LYS A 3 -9.26 1.54 -13.71
CA LYS A 3 -7.92 1.46 -13.11
C LYS A 3 -7.26 0.19 -13.64
N ARG A 4 -6.21 0.34 -14.46
CA ARG A 4 -5.43 -0.78 -15.01
C ARG A 4 -5.08 -1.72 -13.86
N ARG A 5 -5.52 -2.98 -13.93
CA ARG A 5 -5.11 -4.00 -12.96
C ARG A 5 -3.58 -4.01 -12.95
N LEU A 6 -2.97 -3.75 -11.80
CA LEU A 6 -1.53 -3.76 -11.61
C LEU A 6 -0.98 -5.08 -12.21
N ARG A 7 -0.07 -4.98 -13.17
CA ARG A 7 0.54 -6.16 -13.80
C ARG A 7 1.30 -6.93 -12.72
N LYS A 8 1.09 -8.25 -12.61
CA LYS A 8 1.92 -9.11 -11.75
C LYS A 8 3.38 -8.95 -12.20
N THR A 9 4.24 -8.41 -11.34
CA THR A 9 5.68 -8.39 -11.58
C THR A 9 6.25 -9.80 -11.38
N PRO A 10 7.33 -10.19 -12.09
CA PRO A 10 7.89 -11.54 -12.01
C PRO A 10 8.30 -12.00 -10.60
N HIS A 11 8.60 -11.04 -9.70
CA HIS A 11 8.97 -11.25 -8.30
C HIS A 11 7.97 -10.60 -7.33
N GLY A 12 6.74 -10.32 -7.77
CA GLY A 12 5.80 -9.51 -7.01
C GLY A 12 5.45 -10.07 -5.64
N GLU A 13 5.41 -11.39 -5.48
CA GLU A 13 5.12 -12.03 -4.20
C GLU A 13 6.29 -11.93 -3.21
N GLU A 14 7.53 -12.17 -3.67
CA GLU A 14 8.73 -12.02 -2.84
C GLU A 14 8.94 -10.55 -2.40
N MET A 15 8.69 -9.61 -3.32
CA MET A 15 8.73 -8.18 -3.02
C MET A 15 7.67 -7.79 -1.99
N ALA A 16 6.43 -8.25 -2.17
CA ALA A 16 5.34 -7.98 -1.23
C ALA A 16 5.64 -8.56 0.17
N GLU A 17 6.20 -9.78 0.26
CA GLU A 17 6.58 -10.37 1.54
C GLU A 17 7.70 -9.57 2.23
N THR A 18 8.70 -9.15 1.46
CA THR A 18 9.79 -8.30 1.95
C THR A 18 9.25 -6.97 2.47
N GLU A 19 8.33 -6.35 1.73
CA GLU A 19 7.73 -5.07 2.09
C GLU A 19 6.88 -5.19 3.36
N ILE A 20 6.03 -6.22 3.49
CA ILE A 20 5.29 -6.49 4.74
C ILE A 20 6.26 -6.69 5.92
N ARG A 21 7.35 -7.43 5.72
CA ARG A 21 8.34 -7.69 6.77
C ARG A 21 9.03 -6.41 7.23
N LEU A 22 9.27 -5.46 6.33
CA LEU A 22 9.81 -4.15 6.65
C LEU A 22 8.77 -3.29 7.36
N LEU A 23 7.56 -3.17 6.81
CA LEU A 23 6.46 -2.37 7.36
C LEU A 23 6.11 -2.78 8.81
N LYS A 24 6.16 -4.08 9.13
CA LYS A 24 5.95 -4.59 10.50
C LYS A 24 6.93 -4.03 11.53
N LYS A 25 8.13 -3.61 11.11
CA LYS A 25 9.16 -3.06 11.99
C LYS A 25 9.08 -1.54 12.13
N LEU A 26 8.32 -0.88 11.25
CA LEU A 26 8.22 0.58 11.24
C LEU A 26 7.18 1.02 12.27
N ASN A 27 7.63 1.80 13.24
CA ASN A 27 6.78 2.44 14.24
C ASN A 27 7.32 3.84 14.50
N HIS A 28 6.89 4.81 13.69
CA HIS A 28 7.34 6.20 13.76
C HIS A 28 6.17 7.14 13.46
N PRO A 29 6.03 8.28 14.16
CA PRO A 29 4.89 9.20 13.97
C PRO A 29 4.75 9.78 12.55
N ASN A 30 5.83 9.77 11.76
CA ASN A 30 5.83 10.27 10.38
C ASN A 30 5.84 9.17 9.31
N VAL A 31 5.61 7.92 9.70
CA VAL A 31 5.55 6.79 8.77
C VAL A 31 4.18 6.12 8.94
N ILE A 32 3.50 5.86 7.83
CA ILE A 32 2.23 5.12 7.84
C ILE A 32 2.44 3.77 8.51
N ARG A 33 1.67 3.51 9.55
CA ARG A 33 1.77 2.29 10.33
C ARG A 33 0.99 1.16 9.65
N LEU A 34 1.60 -0.02 9.61
CA LEU A 34 0.89 -1.27 9.36
C LEU A 34 0.39 -1.84 10.69
N TYR A 35 -0.93 -1.94 10.85
CA TYR A 35 -1.58 -2.53 12.02
C TYR A 35 -1.67 -4.05 11.90
N ASP A 36 -2.13 -4.54 10.75
CA ASP A 36 -2.29 -5.96 10.47
C ASP A 36 -2.38 -6.23 8.96
N PHE A 37 -2.40 -7.50 8.55
CA PHE A 37 -2.62 -7.93 7.18
C PHE A 37 -3.33 -9.28 7.11
N ILE A 38 -4.14 -9.50 6.07
CA ILE A 38 -4.75 -10.79 5.78
C ILE A 38 -4.32 -11.24 4.39
N ARG A 39 -3.80 -12.47 4.30
CA ARG A 39 -3.50 -13.14 3.03
C ARG A 39 -4.62 -14.11 2.69
N ASN A 40 -5.20 -13.96 1.50
CA ASN A 40 -6.18 -14.90 0.96
C ASN A 40 -5.62 -15.46 -0.36
N ASP A 41 -5.04 -16.66 -0.28
CA ASP A 41 -4.41 -17.32 -1.42
C ASP A 41 -5.43 -17.78 -2.47
N GLU A 42 -6.64 -18.20 -2.07
CA GLU A 42 -7.70 -18.59 -3.00
C GLU A 42 -8.11 -17.43 -3.92
N LYS A 43 -8.25 -16.24 -3.35
CA LYS A 43 -8.60 -15.01 -4.07
C LYS A 43 -7.37 -14.30 -4.65
N GLN A 44 -6.16 -14.79 -4.35
CA GLN A 44 -4.90 -14.16 -4.73
C GLN A 44 -4.86 -12.69 -4.31
N LYS A 45 -5.23 -12.41 -3.05
CA LYS A 45 -5.32 -11.05 -2.49
C LYS A 45 -4.58 -10.93 -1.17
N LEU A 46 -3.96 -9.77 -1.01
CA LEU A 46 -3.37 -9.29 0.22
C LEU A 46 -4.17 -8.07 0.68
N TYR A 47 -4.68 -8.12 1.91
CA TYR A 47 -5.39 -7.03 2.57
C TYR A 47 -4.47 -6.43 3.62
N LEU A 48 -4.31 -5.10 3.62
CA LEU A 48 -3.48 -4.37 4.57
C LEU A 48 -4.37 -3.46 5.42
N PHE A 49 -4.13 -3.44 6.72
CA PHE A 49 -4.76 -2.52 7.66
C PHE A 49 -3.72 -1.45 8.02
N ILE A 50 -3.88 -0.26 7.44
CA ILE A 50 -2.94 0.86 7.56
C ILE A 50 -3.66 2.14 7.98
N ASP A 51 -2.90 3.20 8.29
CA ASP A 51 -3.50 4.52 8.52
C ASP A 51 -4.27 5.02 7.29
N LEU A 52 -5.43 5.63 7.54
CA LEU A 52 -6.22 6.27 6.51
C LEU A 52 -5.69 7.68 6.25
N CYS A 53 -5.07 7.88 5.09
CA CYS A 53 -4.69 9.20 4.60
C CYS A 53 -5.79 9.74 3.68
N VAL A 54 -6.34 10.91 4.02
CA VAL A 54 -7.48 11.50 3.30
C VAL A 54 -7.13 12.11 1.95
N VAL A 55 -5.87 12.49 1.74
CA VAL A 55 -5.40 13.16 0.53
C VAL A 55 -3.93 12.84 0.29
N SER A 56 -3.49 12.76 -0.97
CA SER A 56 -2.07 12.67 -1.31
C SER A 56 -1.47 14.07 -1.53
N LEU A 57 -0.15 14.19 -1.39
CA LEU A 57 0.54 15.45 -1.69
C LEU A 57 0.30 15.90 -3.13
N GLN A 58 0.27 14.97 -4.10
CA GLN A 58 -0.01 15.29 -5.49
C GLN A 58 -1.39 15.91 -5.66
N ASP A 59 -2.42 15.31 -5.06
CA ASP A 59 -3.79 15.85 -5.12
C ASP A 59 -3.88 17.26 -4.50
N MET A 60 -3.09 17.53 -3.45
CA MET A 60 -3.01 18.86 -2.84
C MET A 60 -2.33 19.89 -3.75
N LEU A 61 -1.29 19.49 -4.48
CA LEU A 61 -0.59 20.36 -5.42
C LEU A 61 -1.47 20.67 -6.64
N ASP A 62 -2.12 19.65 -7.20
CA ASP A 62 -2.99 19.79 -8.36
C ASP A 62 -4.20 20.71 -8.07
N ALA A 63 -4.67 20.75 -6.82
CA ALA A 63 -5.73 21.66 -6.38
C ALA A 63 -5.29 23.13 -6.30
N ASN A 64 -3.99 23.39 -6.09
CA ASN A 64 -3.44 24.75 -5.96
C ASN A 64 -3.00 25.36 -7.30
N GLU A 65 -2.94 24.58 -8.38
CA GLU A 65 -2.64 25.05 -9.75
C GLU A 65 -3.88 25.53 -10.52
N GLN A 66 -4.98 25.83 -9.81
CA GLN A 66 -6.22 26.41 -10.37
C GLN A 66 -6.22 27.94 -10.35
#